data_AF-A0AAV8QWA5-F1
#
_entry.id   AF-A0AAV8QWA5-F1
#
_cell.length_a   1.000
_cell.length_b   1.000
_cell.length_c   1.000
_cell.angle_alpha   90.00
_cell.angle_beta   90.00
_cell.angle_gamma   90.00
#
_symmetry.space_group_name_H-M   'P 1'
#
loop_
_entity.id
_entity.type
_entity.pdbx_description
1 polymer ?
#
loop_
_entity_poly.entity_id
_entity_poly.type
_entity_poly.pdbx_seq_one_letter_code
_entity_poly.pdbx_strand_id
1 'polypeptide(L)'
;MRNKAVLGALSAVLLVAGVIGAAGDDSLVASSKSVTAICASTDYTDLCERTLSAANGSASPKEIIQASFMAAIKEIEAASHLSNNMSSSATDSMNKDAFNICRRLFEDANEELQAALWETHDLDGLARRTDDIKCWLSAVISYQQTCLDGITQPDLHSTMKDGLVTASQVTSNAIAIVDGLSSLFNDFKVPINLTNIGSRRLLSHGTDGKGYPTWVSAHDRKLLAVHSRGELKPNMVVAQDGSGDYKTINAALNAMPKEYTGRYVIYVKAGTYKENVIVTKDKVNVFMYGDGARKTVVTGSKNNVDGVQTMDTATFAAEGQGFIGKSMGQTAQKFTVTSLIQGHRWIKYSGIPYLGGFKY
;
A
#
# COMPACT_ATOMS: atom_id res chain seq x y z
N MET A 1 14.75 32.32 -43.49
CA MET A 1 14.48 30.88 -43.71
C MET A 1 15.76 30.09 -43.45
N ARG A 2 15.85 29.39 -42.32
CA ARG A 2 16.90 28.39 -42.08
C ARG A 2 16.44 27.46 -40.96
N ASN A 3 16.02 26.26 -41.36
CA ASN A 3 15.52 25.18 -40.52
C ASN A 3 16.53 24.80 -39.42
N LYS A 4 16.06 24.66 -38.19
CA LYS A 4 16.75 23.94 -37.12
C LYS A 4 16.04 22.61 -36.92
N ALA A 5 16.69 21.51 -37.30
CA ALA A 5 16.23 20.16 -36.98
C ALA A 5 16.62 19.83 -35.54
N VAL A 6 15.65 19.33 -34.78
CA VAL A 6 15.80 18.81 -33.42
C VAL A 6 16.24 17.35 -33.55
N LEU A 7 17.43 17.00 -33.06
CA LEU A 7 17.82 15.61 -32.85
C LEU A 7 17.30 15.16 -31.48
N GLY A 8 16.35 14.24 -31.49
CA GLY A 8 15.91 13.50 -30.30
C GLY A 8 16.97 12.49 -29.88
N ALA A 9 17.29 12.46 -28.59
CA ALA A 9 18.17 11.47 -27.99
C ALA A 9 17.38 10.19 -27.69
N LEU A 10 17.65 9.13 -28.46
CA LEU A 10 17.29 7.76 -28.11
C LEU A 10 18.34 7.22 -27.14
N SER A 11 17.98 7.02 -25.88
CA SER A 11 18.85 6.37 -24.89
C SER A 11 18.75 4.85 -25.07
N ALA A 12 19.83 4.23 -25.54
CA ALA A 12 19.95 2.79 -25.70
C ALA A 12 20.30 2.15 -24.35
N VAL A 13 19.41 1.27 -23.86
CA VAL A 13 19.69 0.39 -22.72
C VAL A 13 20.63 -0.73 -23.19
N LEU A 14 21.87 -0.70 -22.72
CA LEU A 14 22.86 -1.77 -22.92
C LEU A 14 22.64 -2.88 -21.88
N LEU A 15 22.14 -4.03 -22.32
CA LEU A 15 22.17 -5.27 -21.53
C LEU A 15 23.51 -5.97 -21.78
N VAL A 16 24.32 -6.11 -20.72
CA VAL A 16 25.55 -6.89 -20.73
C VAL A 16 25.18 -8.37 -20.58
N ALA A 17 25.26 -9.14 -21.66
CA ALA A 17 25.22 -10.59 -21.63
C ALA A 17 26.65 -11.13 -21.40
N GLY A 18 26.91 -11.67 -20.21
CA GLY A 18 28.13 -12.42 -19.91
C GLY A 18 27.99 -13.88 -20.33
N VAL A 19 28.94 -14.37 -21.11
CA VAL A 19 29.03 -15.76 -21.60
C VAL A 19 29.86 -16.60 -20.61
N ILE A 20 29.46 -17.86 -20.37
CA ILE A 20 30.26 -19.12 -20.40
C ILE A 20 29.63 -20.19 -19.50
N GLY A 21 29.45 -21.41 -20.04
CA GLY A 21 29.39 -22.66 -19.28
C GLY A 21 28.30 -23.65 -19.71
N ALA A 22 28.60 -24.53 -20.68
CA ALA A 22 27.72 -25.62 -21.08
C ALA A 22 27.60 -26.69 -19.98
N ALA A 23 26.43 -26.78 -19.34
CA ALA A 23 25.99 -27.94 -18.57
C ALA A 23 24.45 -28.07 -18.63
N GLY A 24 23.96 -29.12 -19.28
CA GLY A 24 22.62 -29.71 -19.05
C GLY A 24 21.42 -29.15 -19.82
N ASP A 25 21.22 -29.63 -21.05
CA ASP A 25 20.05 -29.40 -21.92
C ASP A 25 18.69 -29.76 -21.26
N ASP A 26 18.66 -30.79 -20.39
CA ASP A 26 17.43 -31.21 -19.68
C ASP A 26 16.95 -30.22 -18.59
N SER A 27 17.85 -29.45 -17.98
CA SER A 27 17.48 -28.51 -16.89
C SER A 27 16.80 -27.24 -17.43
N LEU A 28 17.19 -26.81 -18.62
CA LEU A 28 16.63 -25.64 -19.31
C LEU A 28 15.21 -25.90 -19.82
N VAL A 29 14.93 -27.13 -20.28
CA VAL A 29 13.60 -27.56 -20.76
C VAL A 29 12.61 -27.77 -19.60
N ALA A 30 13.06 -28.23 -18.43
CA ALA A 30 12.21 -28.35 -17.24
C ALA A 30 11.87 -26.97 -16.64
N SER A 31 12.84 -26.05 -16.61
CA SER A 31 12.64 -24.68 -16.13
C SER A 31 11.67 -23.88 -17.01
N SER A 32 11.70 -24.06 -18.33
CA SER A 32 10.81 -23.34 -19.25
C SER A 32 9.34 -23.77 -19.10
N LYS A 33 9.06 -25.07 -18.89
CA LYS A 33 7.69 -25.56 -18.68
C LYS A 33 7.06 -25.05 -17.39
N SER A 34 7.83 -24.95 -16.31
CA SER A 34 7.36 -24.39 -15.03
C SER A 34 7.02 -22.90 -15.16
N VAL A 35 7.87 -22.14 -15.85
CA VAL A 35 7.65 -20.71 -16.10
C VAL A 35 6.41 -20.51 -16.98
N THR A 36 6.26 -21.26 -18.07
CA THR A 36 5.07 -21.17 -18.94
C THR A 36 3.78 -21.54 -18.19
N ALA A 37 3.80 -22.55 -17.33
CA ALA A 37 2.64 -22.92 -16.52
C ALA A 37 2.24 -21.81 -15.52
N ILE A 38 3.22 -21.15 -14.90
CA ILE A 38 3.00 -20.03 -13.96
C ILE A 38 2.51 -18.78 -14.70
N CYS A 39 3.07 -18.48 -15.87
CA CYS A 39 2.71 -17.32 -16.66
C CYS A 39 1.39 -17.47 -17.41
N ALA A 40 0.86 -18.69 -17.57
CA ALA A 40 -0.37 -18.95 -18.31
C ALA A 40 -1.61 -18.22 -17.76
N SER A 41 -1.66 -17.93 -16.45
CA SER A 41 -2.76 -17.21 -15.81
C SER A 41 -2.52 -15.70 -15.67
N THR A 42 -1.46 -15.16 -16.29
CA THR A 42 -1.09 -13.75 -16.17
C THR A 42 -1.62 -12.92 -17.35
N ASP A 43 -1.96 -11.65 -17.09
CA ASP A 43 -2.45 -10.74 -18.14
C ASP A 43 -1.37 -10.37 -19.17
N TYR A 44 -0.09 -10.39 -18.75
CA TYR A 44 1.06 -10.05 -19.59
C TYR A 44 2.01 -11.25 -19.72
N THR A 45 1.56 -12.29 -20.41
CA THR A 45 2.25 -13.58 -20.58
C THR A 45 3.70 -13.43 -21.06
N ASP A 46 3.92 -12.70 -22.15
CA ASP A 46 5.24 -12.57 -22.77
C ASP A 46 6.22 -11.78 -21.88
N LEU A 47 5.71 -10.84 -21.10
CA LEU A 47 6.51 -10.12 -20.11
C LEU A 47 6.81 -11.03 -18.92
N CYS A 48 5.84 -11.80 -18.44
CA CYS A 48 6.03 -12.78 -17.36
C CYS A 48 7.15 -13.77 -17.70
N GLU A 49 7.09 -14.40 -18.88
CA GLU A 49 8.10 -15.37 -19.29
C GLU A 49 9.48 -14.74 -19.41
N ARG A 50 9.60 -13.55 -20.02
CA ARG A 50 10.88 -12.83 -20.10
C ARG A 50 11.42 -12.46 -18.73
N THR A 51 10.57 -11.96 -17.83
CA THR A 51 10.97 -11.56 -16.47
C THR A 51 11.46 -12.77 -15.67
N LEU A 52 10.78 -13.91 -15.76
CA LEU A 52 11.11 -15.11 -15.00
C LEU A 52 12.17 -15.97 -15.69
N SER A 53 12.45 -15.78 -16.98
CA SER A 53 13.50 -16.50 -17.71
C SER A 53 14.91 -16.25 -17.14
N ALA A 54 15.10 -15.14 -16.43
CA ALA A 54 16.34 -14.83 -15.72
C ALA A 54 16.57 -15.70 -14.47
N ALA A 55 15.51 -16.34 -13.94
CA ALA A 55 15.61 -17.34 -12.88
C ALA A 55 16.07 -18.67 -13.51
N ASN A 56 17.37 -18.79 -13.73
CA ASN A 56 18.01 -19.83 -14.53
C ASN A 56 17.75 -21.26 -13.99
N GLY A 57 17.20 -22.15 -14.83
CA GLY A 57 17.57 -23.57 -14.95
C GLY A 57 17.56 -24.48 -13.71
N SER A 58 16.68 -24.30 -12.73
CA SER A 58 16.26 -25.31 -11.71
C SER A 58 15.27 -24.76 -10.67
N ALA A 59 14.59 -23.65 -10.99
CA ALA A 59 13.88 -22.87 -10.00
C ALA A 59 12.67 -23.63 -9.44
N SER A 60 12.74 -23.95 -8.14
CA SER A 60 11.59 -24.36 -7.34
C SER A 60 10.47 -23.31 -7.42
N PRO A 61 9.19 -23.67 -7.20
CA PRO A 61 8.09 -22.70 -7.18
C PRO A 61 8.37 -21.49 -6.27
N LYS A 62 9.07 -21.72 -5.16
CA LYS A 62 9.57 -20.67 -4.26
C LYS A 62 10.47 -19.67 -4.97
N GLU A 63 11.49 -20.14 -5.68
CA GLU A 63 12.45 -19.28 -6.39
C GLU A 63 11.79 -18.50 -7.53
N ILE A 64 10.79 -19.08 -8.19
CA ILE A 64 10.04 -18.39 -9.24
C ILE A 64 9.20 -17.24 -8.65
N ILE A 65 8.52 -17.48 -7.52
CA ILE A 65 7.76 -16.44 -6.81
C ILE A 65 8.71 -15.33 -6.30
N GLN A 66 9.86 -15.72 -5.75
CA GLN A 66 10.90 -14.77 -5.34
C GLN A 66 11.38 -13.92 -6.52
N ALA A 67 11.67 -14.54 -7.66
CA ALA A 67 12.08 -13.83 -8.87
C ALA A 67 11.00 -12.85 -9.35
N SER A 68 9.72 -13.21 -9.25
CA SER A 68 8.60 -12.32 -9.59
C SER A 68 8.60 -11.04 -8.73
N PHE A 69 8.70 -11.18 -7.41
CA PHE A 69 8.73 -10.03 -6.50
C PHE A 69 10.03 -9.22 -6.64
N MET A 70 11.18 -9.86 -6.82
CA MET A 70 12.45 -9.18 -7.05
C MET A 70 12.43 -8.36 -8.35
N ALA A 71 11.78 -8.88 -9.40
CA ALA A 71 11.60 -8.12 -10.63
C ALA A 71 10.72 -6.89 -10.41
N ALA A 72 9.62 -7.01 -9.67
CA ALA A 72 8.77 -5.87 -9.32
C ALA A 72 9.55 -4.81 -8.51
N ILE A 73 10.37 -5.23 -7.53
CA ILE A 73 11.24 -4.34 -6.76
C ILE A 73 12.17 -3.56 -7.69
N LYS A 74 12.86 -4.27 -8.59
CA LYS A 74 13.80 -3.66 -9.53
C LYS A 74 13.14 -2.61 -10.44
N GLU A 75 11.94 -2.89 -10.94
CA GLU A 75 11.20 -1.95 -11.79
C GLU A 75 10.71 -0.72 -10.99
N ILE A 76 10.29 -0.90 -9.73
CA ILE A 76 9.93 0.21 -8.84
C ILE A 76 11.16 1.07 -8.49
N GLU A 77 12.33 0.46 -8.25
CA GLU A 77 13.58 1.18 -8.03
C GLU A 77 13.96 2.00 -9.26
N ALA A 78 13.84 1.42 -10.47
CA ALA A 78 14.08 2.13 -11.71
C ALA A 78 13.12 3.32 -11.89
N ALA A 79 11.83 3.14 -11.59
CA ALA A 79 10.84 4.22 -11.62
C ALA A 79 11.14 5.31 -10.58
N SER A 80 11.58 4.94 -9.39
CA SER A 80 12.01 5.88 -8.35
C SER A 80 13.22 6.71 -8.80
N HIS A 81 14.22 6.07 -9.41
CA HIS A 81 15.37 6.77 -9.99
C HIS A 81 14.97 7.73 -11.13
N LEU A 82 14.07 7.29 -12.02
CA LEU A 82 13.52 8.15 -13.08
C LEU A 82 12.84 9.39 -12.49
N SER A 83 11.96 9.18 -11.50
CA SER A 83 11.26 10.25 -10.77
C SER A 83 12.22 11.24 -10.13
N ASN A 84 13.24 10.75 -9.45
CA ASN A 84 14.26 11.60 -8.81
C ASN A 84 15.03 12.44 -9.83
N ASN A 85 15.43 11.87 -10.97
CA ASN A 85 16.12 12.61 -12.02
C ASN A 85 15.24 13.71 -12.63
N MET A 86 13.97 13.39 -12.88
CA MET A 86 13.00 14.30 -13.47
C MET A 86 12.57 15.43 -12.52
N SER A 87 12.64 15.22 -11.20
CA SER A 87 12.25 16.22 -10.20
C SER A 87 12.92 17.58 -10.39
N SER A 88 14.17 17.58 -10.89
CA SER A 88 14.93 18.80 -11.21
C SER A 88 14.36 19.62 -12.37
N SER A 89 13.60 18.98 -13.25
CA SER A 89 12.94 19.60 -14.40
C SER A 89 11.57 20.21 -14.06
N ALA A 90 11.06 19.96 -12.85
CA ALA A 90 9.83 20.58 -12.36
C ALA A 90 10.06 22.06 -12.06
N THR A 91 9.33 22.93 -12.75
CA THR A 91 9.53 24.39 -12.63
C THR A 91 8.64 25.02 -11.56
N ASP A 92 7.40 24.55 -11.44
CA ASP A 92 6.42 25.02 -10.46
C ASP A 92 6.44 24.22 -9.15
N SER A 93 5.89 24.83 -8.09
CA SER A 93 5.82 24.21 -6.76
C SER A 93 4.96 22.95 -6.74
N MET A 94 3.88 22.91 -7.54
CA MET A 94 2.94 21.80 -7.52
C MET A 94 3.58 20.53 -8.08
N ASN A 95 4.29 20.61 -9.20
CA ASN A 95 5.04 19.47 -9.74
C ASN A 95 6.23 19.09 -8.83
N LYS A 96 6.91 20.06 -8.19
CA LYS A 96 7.94 19.74 -7.18
C LYS A 96 7.38 18.92 -6.02
N ASP A 97 6.22 19.32 -5.51
CA ASP A 97 5.51 18.57 -4.46
C ASP A 97 5.02 17.21 -4.96
N ALA A 98 4.62 17.09 -6.24
CA ALA A 98 4.28 15.82 -6.87
C ALA A 98 5.45 14.84 -6.83
N PHE A 99 6.65 15.27 -7.22
CA PHE A 99 7.84 14.40 -7.20
C PHE A 99 8.26 14.04 -5.76
N ASN A 100 8.08 14.93 -4.79
CA ASN A 100 8.27 14.60 -3.37
C ASN A 100 7.28 13.53 -2.90
N ILE A 101 6.04 13.57 -3.36
CA ILE A 101 5.02 12.54 -3.11
C ILE A 101 5.39 11.23 -3.81
N CYS A 102 5.75 11.27 -5.09
CA CYS A 102 6.23 10.10 -5.83
C CYS A 102 7.35 9.38 -5.09
N ARG A 103 8.33 10.13 -4.54
CA ARG A 103 9.40 9.54 -3.73
C ARG A 103 8.87 8.77 -2.52
N ARG A 104 7.97 9.37 -1.73
CA ARG A 104 7.32 8.69 -0.59
C ARG A 104 6.55 7.43 -1.04
N LEU A 105 5.79 7.55 -2.11
CA LEU A 105 4.98 6.45 -2.66
C LEU A 105 5.83 5.28 -3.18
N PHE A 106 7.00 5.55 -3.78
CA PHE A 106 7.92 4.50 -4.21
C PHE A 106 8.70 3.89 -3.05
N GLU A 107 9.01 4.66 -2.00
CA GLU A 107 9.52 4.12 -0.74
C GLU A 107 8.50 3.16 -0.12
N ASP A 108 7.22 3.56 -0.04
CA ASP A 108 6.11 2.73 0.44
C ASP A 108 5.92 1.47 -0.43
N ALA A 109 5.95 1.61 -1.76
CA ALA A 109 5.86 0.48 -2.68
C ALA A 109 6.98 -0.54 -2.46
N ASN A 110 8.20 -0.07 -2.22
CA ASN A 110 9.34 -0.94 -1.96
C ASN A 110 9.21 -1.68 -0.61
N GLU A 111 8.73 -1.00 0.43
CA GLU A 111 8.44 -1.63 1.73
C GLU A 111 7.42 -2.77 1.59
N GLU A 112 6.32 -2.54 0.85
CA GLU A 112 5.27 -3.54 0.62
C GLU A 112 5.78 -4.73 -0.21
N LEU A 113 6.59 -4.47 -1.24
CA LEU A 113 7.22 -5.52 -2.04
C LEU A 113 8.23 -6.34 -1.24
N GLN A 114 9.03 -5.71 -0.39
CA GLN A 114 9.97 -6.41 0.48
C GLN A 114 9.24 -7.25 1.53
N ALA A 115 8.11 -6.77 2.06
CA ALA A 115 7.26 -7.55 2.96
C ALA A 115 6.69 -8.79 2.25
N ALA A 116 6.22 -8.64 1.00
CA ALA A 116 5.78 -9.77 0.17
C ALA A 116 6.92 -10.76 -0.12
N LEU A 117 8.12 -10.26 -0.44
CA LEU A 117 9.31 -11.08 -0.66
C LEU A 117 9.74 -11.83 0.59
N TRP A 118 9.67 -11.21 1.76
CA TRP A 118 10.01 -11.86 3.02
C TRP A 118 9.17 -13.11 3.27
N GLU A 119 7.87 -13.06 2.94
CA GLU A 119 6.95 -14.19 3.11
C GLU A 119 7.30 -15.42 2.30
N THR A 120 8.03 -15.26 1.20
CA THR A 120 8.48 -16.39 0.37
C THR A 120 9.48 -17.30 1.09
N HIS A 121 10.12 -16.86 2.19
CA HIS A 121 11.05 -17.69 2.95
C HIS A 121 10.35 -18.94 3.52
N ASP A 122 9.09 -18.80 3.90
CA ASP A 122 8.24 -19.85 4.46
C ASP A 122 7.00 -20.03 3.57
N LEU A 123 6.92 -21.14 2.83
CA LEU A 123 5.81 -21.39 1.91
C LEU A 123 4.47 -21.58 2.63
N ASP A 124 4.45 -22.06 3.88
CA ASP A 124 3.22 -22.12 4.68
C ASP A 124 2.76 -20.69 5.06
N GLY A 125 3.71 -19.82 5.41
CA GLY A 125 3.50 -18.39 5.65
C GLY A 125 2.93 -17.67 4.42
N LEU A 126 3.59 -17.83 3.26
CA LEU A 126 3.18 -17.28 1.97
C LEU A 126 1.73 -17.68 1.62
N ALA A 127 1.42 -18.96 1.78
CA ALA A 127 0.13 -19.50 1.45
C ALA A 127 -0.97 -18.99 2.42
N ARG A 128 -0.64 -18.78 3.69
CA ARG A 128 -1.56 -18.21 4.70
C ARG A 128 -1.79 -16.71 4.53
N ARG A 129 -0.83 -15.97 3.99
CA ARG A 129 -0.88 -14.50 3.80
C ARG A 129 -1.14 -14.08 2.36
N THR A 130 -1.67 -14.98 1.52
CA THR A 130 -1.97 -14.71 0.11
C THR A 130 -2.86 -13.47 -0.08
N ASP A 131 -3.90 -13.30 0.74
CA ASP A 131 -4.77 -12.12 0.68
C ASP A 131 -4.03 -10.82 1.06
N ASP A 132 -3.14 -10.89 2.06
CA ASP A 132 -2.33 -9.75 2.50
C ASP A 132 -1.36 -9.34 1.38
N ILE A 133 -0.66 -10.32 0.79
CA ILE A 133 0.30 -10.11 -0.30
C ILE A 133 -0.38 -9.51 -1.53
N LYS A 134 -1.56 -10.02 -1.92
CA LYS A 134 -2.34 -9.42 -3.02
C LYS A 134 -2.69 -7.97 -2.73
N CYS A 135 -3.00 -7.65 -1.48
CA CYS A 135 -3.27 -6.27 -1.09
C CYS A 135 -2.03 -5.39 -1.20
N TRP A 136 -0.88 -5.85 -0.71
CA TRP A 136 0.40 -5.14 -0.81
C TRP A 136 0.78 -4.86 -2.26
N LEU A 137 0.69 -5.87 -3.14
CA LEU A 137 0.95 -5.71 -4.57
C LEU A 137 -0.07 -4.78 -5.25
N SER A 138 -1.33 -4.82 -4.84
CA SER A 138 -2.36 -3.88 -5.35
C SER A 138 -2.09 -2.44 -4.89
N ALA A 139 -1.58 -2.28 -3.67
CA ALA A 139 -1.15 -0.98 -3.15
C ALA A 139 0.03 -0.42 -3.96
N VAL A 140 1.01 -1.25 -4.33
CA VAL A 140 2.13 -0.87 -5.20
C VAL A 140 1.64 -0.28 -6.52
N ILE A 141 0.68 -0.90 -7.21
CA ILE A 141 0.09 -0.35 -8.43
C ILE A 141 -0.63 0.99 -8.14
N SER A 142 -1.35 1.07 -7.02
CA SER A 142 -2.06 2.28 -6.61
C SER A 142 -1.09 3.45 -6.34
N TYR A 143 0.08 3.18 -5.75
CA TYR A 143 1.14 4.16 -5.51
C TYR A 143 1.72 4.70 -6.81
N GLN A 144 1.93 3.85 -7.81
CA GLN A 144 2.36 4.28 -9.15
C GLN A 144 1.36 5.25 -9.79
N GLN A 145 0.06 4.90 -9.76
CA GLN A 145 -0.99 5.77 -10.30
C GLN A 145 -1.12 7.07 -9.54
N THR A 146 -1.05 7.02 -8.20
CA THR A 146 -1.13 8.21 -7.35
C THR A 146 0.04 9.17 -7.61
N CYS A 147 1.24 8.65 -7.87
CA CYS A 147 2.38 9.46 -8.31
C CYS A 147 2.08 10.17 -9.63
N LEU A 148 1.55 9.44 -10.62
CA LEU A 148 1.17 10.01 -11.91
C LEU A 148 0.10 11.10 -11.79
N ASP A 149 -0.95 10.84 -11.00
CA ASP A 149 -2.05 11.79 -10.78
C ASP A 149 -1.59 13.13 -10.17
N GLY A 150 -0.46 13.13 -9.46
CA GLY A 150 0.13 14.34 -8.89
C GLY A 150 0.85 15.22 -9.91
N ILE A 151 1.29 14.66 -11.04
CA ILE A 151 2.09 15.37 -12.05
C ILE A 151 1.15 16.04 -13.05
N THR A 152 1.18 17.36 -13.10
CA THR A 152 0.29 18.15 -13.97
C THR A 152 0.95 18.60 -15.27
N GLN A 153 2.29 18.65 -15.31
CA GLN A 153 3.02 19.03 -16.52
C GLN A 153 2.98 17.89 -17.55
N PRO A 154 2.49 18.11 -18.79
CA PRO A 154 2.27 17.04 -19.76
C PRO A 154 3.51 16.22 -20.12
N ASP A 155 4.64 16.89 -20.36
CA ASP A 155 5.89 16.21 -20.77
C ASP A 155 6.43 15.30 -19.64
N LEU A 156 6.36 15.78 -18.40
CA LEU A 156 6.78 15.02 -17.23
C LEU A 156 5.81 13.88 -16.94
N HIS A 157 4.51 14.13 -17.05
CA HIS A 157 3.49 13.11 -16.86
C HIS A 157 3.65 11.97 -17.90
N SER A 158 3.85 12.29 -19.18
CA SER A 158 4.03 11.28 -20.22
C SER A 158 5.28 10.44 -19.98
N THR A 159 6.41 11.09 -19.69
CA THR A 159 7.67 10.38 -19.45
C THR A 159 7.59 9.47 -18.22
N MET A 160 6.96 9.94 -17.14
CA MET A 160 6.74 9.13 -15.93
C MET A 160 5.80 7.95 -16.22
N LYS A 161 4.73 8.19 -16.97
CA LYS A 161 3.77 7.15 -17.35
C LYS A 161 4.46 6.03 -18.11
N ASP A 162 5.27 6.37 -19.10
CA ASP A 162 6.00 5.40 -19.90
C ASP A 162 7.01 4.59 -19.05
N GLY A 163 7.68 5.25 -18.10
CA GLY A 163 8.57 4.60 -17.14
C GLY A 163 7.88 3.65 -16.16
N LEU A 164 6.58 3.84 -15.90
CA LEU A 164 5.80 3.02 -14.97
C LEU A 164 5.07 1.85 -15.61
N VAL A 165 4.96 1.79 -16.94
CA VAL A 165 4.24 0.72 -17.64
C VAL A 165 4.78 -0.65 -17.25
N THR A 166 6.10 -0.86 -17.34
CA THR A 166 6.71 -2.15 -17.02
C THR A 166 6.52 -2.51 -15.54
N ALA A 167 6.72 -1.56 -14.63
CA ALA A 167 6.54 -1.77 -13.19
C ALA A 167 5.11 -2.20 -12.85
N SER A 168 4.11 -1.55 -13.46
CA SER A 168 2.69 -1.90 -13.29
C SER A 168 2.39 -3.30 -13.82
N GLN A 169 2.87 -3.63 -15.02
CA GLN A 169 2.64 -4.93 -15.65
C GLN A 169 3.32 -6.09 -14.90
N VAL A 170 4.57 -5.91 -14.46
CA VAL A 170 5.29 -6.91 -13.66
C VAL A 170 4.60 -7.12 -12.31
N THR A 171 4.14 -6.05 -11.66
CA THR A 171 3.38 -6.15 -10.40
C THR A 171 2.02 -6.85 -10.62
N SER A 172 1.34 -6.57 -11.72
CA SER A 172 0.08 -7.26 -12.10
C SER A 172 0.30 -8.75 -12.31
N ASN A 173 1.38 -9.14 -13.01
CA ASN A 173 1.75 -10.53 -13.16
C ASN A 173 2.06 -11.19 -11.81
N ALA A 174 2.73 -10.48 -10.89
CA ALA A 174 2.98 -10.98 -9.54
C ALA A 174 1.68 -11.26 -8.77
N ILE A 175 0.66 -10.40 -8.89
CA ILE A 175 -0.67 -10.62 -8.29
C ILE A 175 -1.30 -11.89 -8.86
N ALA A 176 -1.26 -12.08 -10.19
CA ALA A 176 -1.81 -13.25 -10.85
C ALA A 176 -1.09 -14.56 -10.44
N ILE A 177 0.24 -14.51 -10.26
CA ILE A 177 1.02 -15.66 -9.77
C ILE A 177 0.60 -16.03 -8.34
N VAL A 178 0.42 -15.03 -7.47
CA VAL A 178 -0.05 -15.22 -6.10
C VAL A 178 -1.51 -15.73 -6.06
N ASP A 179 -2.35 -15.34 -7.02
CA ASP A 179 -3.71 -15.87 -7.18
C ASP A 179 -3.71 -17.35 -7.57
N GLY A 180 -2.83 -17.73 -8.50
CA GLY A 180 -2.63 -19.11 -8.95
C GLY A 180 -1.89 -20.02 -7.96
N LEU A 181 -1.39 -19.48 -6.84
CA LEU A 181 -0.47 -20.17 -5.93
C LEU A 181 -0.96 -21.53 -5.43
N SER A 182 -2.27 -21.63 -5.16
CA SER A 182 -2.88 -22.90 -4.72
C SER A 182 -2.82 -23.99 -5.80
N SER A 183 -3.02 -23.63 -7.08
CA SER A 183 -2.88 -24.58 -8.19
C SER A 183 -1.42 -24.99 -8.33
N LEU A 184 -0.50 -24.03 -8.29
CA LEU A 184 0.93 -24.28 -8.41
C LEU A 184 1.42 -25.26 -7.34
N PHE A 185 1.05 -25.07 -6.08
CA PHE A 185 1.47 -26.00 -5.03
C PHE A 185 0.93 -27.42 -5.21
N ASN A 186 -0.29 -27.57 -5.74
CA ASN A 186 -0.84 -28.87 -6.09
C ASN A 186 -0.09 -29.53 -7.26
N ASP A 187 0.17 -28.77 -8.33
CA ASP A 187 0.82 -29.26 -9.55
C ASP A 187 2.27 -29.68 -9.29
N PHE A 188 2.99 -28.93 -8.44
CA PHE A 188 4.37 -29.22 -8.03
C PHE A 188 4.49 -30.15 -6.80
N LYS A 189 3.36 -30.66 -6.27
CA LYS A 189 3.29 -31.57 -5.11
C LYS A 189 4.06 -31.05 -3.89
N VAL A 190 3.99 -29.74 -3.63
CA VAL A 190 4.66 -29.13 -2.48
C VAL A 190 3.91 -29.52 -1.20
N PRO A 191 4.58 -30.12 -0.18
CA PRO A 191 3.92 -30.57 1.03
C PRO A 191 3.59 -29.38 1.94
N ILE A 192 2.49 -28.69 1.63
CA ILE A 192 1.97 -27.56 2.41
C ILE A 192 0.72 -28.04 3.15
N ASN A 193 0.55 -27.64 4.40
CA ASN A 193 -0.66 -27.95 5.15
C ASN A 193 -1.81 -27.02 4.69
N LEU A 194 -2.36 -27.31 3.50
CA LEU A 194 -3.37 -26.50 2.80
C LEU A 194 -4.77 -26.57 3.43
N THR A 195 -4.92 -27.17 4.62
CA THR A 195 -6.22 -27.40 5.28
C THR A 195 -7.05 -26.11 5.50
N ASN A 196 -6.44 -24.93 5.36
CA ASN A 196 -7.11 -23.62 5.46
C ASN A 196 -7.09 -22.75 4.18
N ILE A 197 -6.54 -23.23 3.05
CA ILE A 197 -6.33 -22.40 1.84
C ILE A 197 -7.44 -22.62 0.80
N GLY A 198 -7.94 -23.85 0.71
CA GLY A 198 -9.00 -24.23 -0.24
C GLY A 198 -10.43 -24.01 0.26
N SER A 199 -10.63 -23.63 1.52
CA SER A 199 -11.95 -23.17 1.93
C SER A 199 -12.16 -21.80 1.31
N ARG A 200 -12.93 -21.75 0.22
CA ARG A 200 -13.68 -20.53 -0.16
C ARG A 200 -14.45 -20.12 1.08
N ARG A 201 -13.82 -19.34 1.96
CA ARG A 201 -14.52 -18.59 2.99
C ARG A 201 -15.37 -17.64 2.19
N LEU A 202 -16.65 -17.96 2.07
CA LEU A 202 -17.66 -16.98 1.72
C LEU A 202 -17.30 -15.70 2.47
N LEU A 203 -17.53 -14.52 1.86
CA LEU A 203 -17.42 -13.22 2.52
C LEU A 203 -18.44 -13.07 3.68
N SER A 204 -18.71 -14.13 4.44
CA SER A 204 -19.14 -14.08 5.82
C SER A 204 -18.12 -13.22 6.56
N HIS A 205 -18.52 -11.97 6.77
CA HIS A 205 -18.14 -11.13 7.88
C HIS A 205 -18.32 -11.96 9.16
N GLY A 206 -17.35 -12.85 9.44
CA GLY A 206 -17.34 -13.65 10.65
C GLY A 206 -17.20 -12.66 11.78
N THR A 207 -18.32 -12.29 12.36
CA THR A 207 -18.31 -11.69 13.69
C THR A 207 -18.13 -12.85 14.65
N ASP A 208 -17.28 -12.68 15.64
CA ASP A 208 -17.27 -13.60 16.76
C ASP A 208 -18.64 -13.55 17.47
N GLY A 209 -18.88 -14.46 18.42
CA GLY A 209 -20.10 -14.42 19.25
C GLY A 209 -20.29 -13.12 20.04
N LYS A 210 -19.38 -12.14 19.93
CA LYS A 210 -19.41 -10.83 20.58
C LYS A 210 -19.55 -9.67 19.57
N GLY A 211 -19.79 -9.97 18.29
CA GLY A 211 -20.03 -8.96 17.25
C GLY A 211 -18.77 -8.32 16.66
N TYR A 212 -17.56 -8.78 17.02
CA TYR A 212 -16.31 -8.25 16.47
C TYR A 212 -15.86 -9.04 15.25
N PRO A 213 -15.34 -8.39 14.19
CA PRO A 213 -14.78 -9.12 13.06
C PRO A 213 -13.64 -10.05 13.49
N THR A 214 -13.57 -11.24 12.86
CA THR A 214 -12.56 -12.27 13.16
C THR A 214 -11.13 -11.80 12.90
N TRP A 215 -10.93 -10.81 12.03
CA TRP A 215 -9.62 -10.22 11.73
C TRP A 215 -9.10 -9.29 12.84
N VAL A 216 -9.97 -8.78 13.72
CA VAL A 216 -9.53 -8.00 14.89
C VAL A 216 -8.84 -8.97 15.85
N SER A 217 -7.67 -8.62 16.40
CA SER A 217 -6.96 -9.52 17.31
C SER A 217 -7.75 -9.73 18.62
N ALA A 218 -7.54 -10.87 19.30
CA ALA A 218 -8.18 -11.11 20.59
C ALA A 218 -7.78 -10.07 21.65
N HIS A 219 -6.53 -9.59 21.58
CA HIS A 219 -6.02 -8.52 22.43
C HIS A 219 -6.79 -7.21 22.20
N ASP A 220 -7.00 -6.83 20.94
CA ASP A 220 -7.71 -5.59 20.57
C ASP A 220 -9.19 -5.67 20.92
N ARG A 221 -9.82 -6.83 20.73
CA ARG A 221 -11.20 -7.04 21.19
C ARG A 221 -11.34 -6.84 22.69
N LYS A 222 -10.39 -7.36 23.48
CA LYS A 222 -10.37 -7.16 24.94
C LYS A 222 -10.24 -5.69 25.29
N LEU A 223 -9.34 -4.96 24.63
CA LEU A 223 -9.17 -3.52 24.80
C LEU A 223 -10.46 -2.74 24.48
N LEU A 224 -11.08 -3.04 23.34
CA LEU A 224 -12.33 -2.40 22.91
C LEU A 224 -13.48 -2.69 23.87
N ALA A 225 -13.54 -3.89 24.45
CA ALA A 225 -14.52 -4.25 25.45
C ALA A 225 -14.30 -3.50 26.78
N VAL A 226 -13.05 -3.34 27.23
CA VAL A 226 -12.70 -2.51 28.41
C VAL A 226 -13.11 -1.06 28.20
N HIS A 227 -12.82 -0.52 27.02
CA HIS A 227 -13.23 0.83 26.65
C HIS A 227 -14.75 1.00 26.63
N SER A 228 -15.51 0.03 26.09
CA SER A 228 -16.98 0.08 26.09
C SER A 228 -17.59 0.07 27.50
N ARG A 229 -16.87 -0.41 28.53
CA ARG A 229 -17.30 -0.32 29.93
C ARG A 229 -16.89 0.98 30.63
N GLY A 230 -16.14 1.85 29.95
CA GLY A 230 -15.61 3.10 30.54
C GLY A 230 -14.43 2.89 31.48
N GLU A 231 -13.86 1.69 31.53
CA GLU A 231 -12.75 1.33 32.42
C GLU A 231 -11.37 1.60 31.80
N LEU A 232 -11.32 2.02 30.53
CA LEU A 232 -10.05 2.27 29.85
C LEU A 232 -9.43 3.58 30.32
N LYS A 233 -8.27 3.50 30.96
CA LYS A 233 -7.45 4.66 31.31
C LYS A 233 -6.62 5.10 30.10
N PRO A 234 -6.79 6.33 29.59
CA PRO A 234 -5.95 6.85 28.52
C PRO A 234 -4.54 7.20 29.00
N ASN A 235 -3.56 7.14 28.09
CA ASN A 235 -2.21 7.63 28.34
C ASN A 235 -2.14 9.16 28.28
N MET A 236 -2.98 9.78 27.45
CA MET A 236 -3.11 11.23 27.33
C MET A 236 -4.53 11.64 26.93
N VAL A 237 -4.90 12.85 27.32
CA VAL A 237 -6.19 13.46 27.02
C VAL A 237 -5.99 14.72 26.20
N VAL A 238 -6.71 14.83 25.09
CA VAL A 238 -6.75 16.00 24.24
C VAL A 238 -8.07 16.73 24.47
N ALA A 239 -8.01 18.00 24.86
CA ALA A 239 -9.18 18.82 25.13
C ALA A 239 -8.94 20.29 24.72
N GLN A 240 -9.76 20.81 23.81
CA GLN A 240 -9.61 22.19 23.32
C GLN A 240 -9.82 23.24 24.43
N ASP A 241 -10.64 22.92 25.42
CA ASP A 241 -10.93 23.77 26.58
C ASP A 241 -9.76 23.86 27.59
N GLY A 242 -8.69 23.09 27.37
CA GLY A 242 -7.53 23.03 28.27
C GLY A 242 -7.72 22.13 29.49
N SER A 243 -8.81 21.37 29.58
CA SER A 243 -9.05 20.39 30.66
C SER A 243 -8.28 19.08 30.52
N GLY A 244 -7.53 18.90 29.43
CA GLY A 244 -6.68 17.75 29.14
C GLY A 244 -5.20 18.12 29.07
N ASP A 245 -4.36 17.15 28.76
CA ASP A 245 -2.90 17.32 28.66
C ASP A 245 -2.50 18.18 27.45
N TYR A 246 -3.25 18.11 26.35
CA TYR A 246 -2.98 18.85 25.11
C TYR A 246 -4.25 19.50 24.54
N LYS A 247 -4.08 20.65 23.86
CA LYS A 247 -5.19 21.34 23.18
C LYS A 247 -5.47 20.83 21.77
N THR A 248 -4.50 20.20 21.12
CA THR A 248 -4.58 19.71 19.73
C THR A 248 -4.11 18.26 19.64
N ILE A 249 -4.61 17.54 18.63
CA ILE A 249 -4.26 16.14 18.39
C ILE A 249 -2.81 16.05 17.92
N ASN A 250 -2.35 16.97 17.06
CA ASN A 250 -0.95 17.01 16.63
C ASN A 250 0.03 17.24 17.80
N ALA A 251 -0.31 18.06 18.79
CA ALA A 251 0.55 18.24 19.97
C ALA A 251 0.65 16.95 20.80
N ALA A 252 -0.47 16.23 20.93
CA ALA A 252 -0.51 14.91 21.56
C ALA A 252 0.37 13.89 20.82
N LEU A 253 0.23 13.78 19.49
CA LEU A 253 1.05 12.88 18.68
C LEU A 253 2.54 13.22 18.75
N ASN A 254 2.90 14.50 18.72
CA ASN A 254 4.29 14.94 18.83
C ASN A 254 4.92 14.65 20.20
N ALA A 255 4.10 14.64 21.26
CA ALA A 255 4.55 14.35 22.61
C ALA A 255 4.61 12.85 22.95
N MET A 256 4.14 11.99 22.06
CA MET A 256 4.29 10.55 22.24
C MET A 256 5.77 10.16 22.29
N PRO A 257 6.15 9.23 23.19
CA PRO A 257 7.50 8.69 23.19
C PRO A 257 7.78 7.99 21.85
N LYS A 258 9.03 8.06 21.39
CA LYS A 258 9.47 7.39 20.14
C LYS A 258 9.31 5.88 20.21
N GLU A 259 9.49 5.31 21.41
CA GLU A 259 9.31 3.89 21.67
C GLU A 259 8.28 3.72 22.76
N TYR A 260 7.30 2.85 22.52
CA TYR A 260 6.30 2.48 23.51
C TYR A 260 5.94 1.01 23.35
N THR A 261 5.99 0.26 24.45
CA THR A 261 5.61 -1.15 24.45
C THR A 261 4.11 -1.27 24.75
N GLY A 262 3.37 -1.84 23.80
CA GLY A 262 1.93 -2.05 23.91
C GLY A 262 1.11 -1.01 23.16
N ARG A 263 -0.18 -0.88 23.52
CA ARG A 263 -1.09 0.06 22.87
C ARG A 263 -1.06 1.43 23.56
N TYR A 264 -0.78 2.48 22.79
CA TYR A 264 -0.81 3.85 23.28
C TYR A 264 -2.21 4.45 23.10
N VAL A 265 -2.85 4.84 24.20
CA VAL A 265 -4.26 5.25 24.21
C VAL A 265 -4.39 6.77 24.31
N ILE A 266 -5.02 7.38 23.30
CA ILE A 266 -5.29 8.82 23.21
C ILE A 266 -6.80 9.04 23.31
N TYR A 267 -7.23 9.79 24.32
CA TYR A 267 -8.62 10.21 24.45
C TYR A 267 -8.79 11.64 23.95
N VAL A 268 -9.68 11.85 22.99
CA VAL A 268 -9.97 13.17 22.42
C VAL A 268 -11.39 13.59 22.82
N LYS A 269 -11.49 14.58 23.71
CA LYS A 269 -12.79 15.06 24.22
C LYS A 269 -13.65 15.66 23.10
N ALA A 270 -14.92 15.87 23.38
CA ALA A 270 -15.84 16.56 22.49
C ALA A 270 -15.29 17.94 22.10
N GLY A 271 -15.35 18.26 20.81
CA GLY A 271 -14.75 19.46 20.25
C GLY A 271 -14.64 19.37 18.74
N THR A 272 -14.42 20.53 18.10
CA THR A 272 -14.19 20.65 16.67
C THR A 272 -12.73 21.06 16.45
N TYR A 273 -11.91 20.07 16.14
CA TYR A 273 -10.47 20.18 15.97
C TYR A 273 -10.13 20.59 14.54
N LYS A 274 -9.81 21.88 14.34
CA LYS A 274 -9.43 22.43 13.02
C LYS A 274 -7.95 22.17 12.76
N GLU A 275 -7.62 20.95 12.35
CA GLU A 275 -6.25 20.51 12.09
C GLU A 275 -6.20 19.40 11.03
N ASN A 276 -5.07 19.30 10.33
CA ASN A 276 -4.73 18.14 9.51
C ASN A 276 -3.88 17.21 10.37
N VAL A 277 -4.35 15.99 10.60
CA VAL A 277 -3.69 15.02 11.47
C VAL A 277 -3.11 13.90 10.62
N ILE A 278 -1.82 13.61 10.80
CA ILE A 278 -1.17 12.45 10.20
C ILE A 278 -0.57 11.64 11.35
N VAL A 279 -1.08 10.42 11.56
CA VAL A 279 -0.46 9.44 12.45
C VAL A 279 0.61 8.74 11.64
N THR A 280 1.84 9.25 11.72
CA THR A 280 3.00 8.79 10.95
C THR A 280 3.40 7.35 11.27
N LYS A 281 4.16 6.72 10.37
CA LYS A 281 4.58 5.31 10.48
C LYS A 281 5.30 4.96 11.80
N ASP A 282 6.02 5.90 12.41
CA ASP A 282 6.71 5.73 13.69
C ASP A 282 5.74 5.65 14.90
N LYS A 283 4.47 5.98 14.71
CA LYS A 283 3.42 5.93 15.74
C LYS A 283 2.65 4.60 15.67
N VAL A 284 3.31 3.52 16.07
CA VAL A 284 2.73 2.17 16.05
C VAL A 284 1.74 1.94 17.21
N ASN A 285 0.74 1.09 16.97
CA ASN A 285 -0.24 0.63 17.97
C ASN A 285 -1.00 1.74 18.72
N VAL A 286 -1.32 2.85 18.05
CA VAL A 286 -2.12 3.93 18.62
C VAL A 286 -3.60 3.56 18.64
N PHE A 287 -4.25 3.66 19.80
CA PHE A 287 -5.71 3.67 19.90
C PHE A 287 -6.20 5.07 20.26
N MET A 288 -6.87 5.70 19.30
CA MET A 288 -7.46 7.02 19.46
C MET A 288 -8.99 6.89 19.55
N TYR A 289 -9.58 7.48 20.58
CA TYR A 289 -11.04 7.51 20.70
C TYR A 289 -11.57 8.86 21.18
N GLY A 290 -12.83 9.14 20.84
CA GLY A 290 -13.52 10.36 21.28
C GLY A 290 -14.87 10.13 21.93
N ASP A 291 -15.55 11.23 22.27
CA ASP A 291 -16.83 11.25 22.98
C ASP A 291 -18.04 10.88 22.10
N GLY A 292 -17.80 10.62 20.82
CA GLY A 292 -18.81 10.24 19.84
C GLY A 292 -18.49 10.84 18.48
N ALA A 293 -18.84 10.12 17.41
CA ALA A 293 -18.48 10.51 16.05
C ALA A 293 -19.07 11.86 15.58
N ARG A 294 -20.12 12.34 16.25
CA ARG A 294 -20.70 13.68 16.00
C ARG A 294 -20.31 14.74 17.02
N LYS A 295 -19.58 14.37 18.08
CA LYS A 295 -19.17 15.25 19.18
C LYS A 295 -17.69 15.60 19.12
N THR A 296 -16.86 14.63 18.76
CA THR A 296 -15.43 14.81 18.53
C THR A 296 -15.20 14.78 17.03
N VAL A 297 -14.99 15.95 16.43
CA VAL A 297 -14.87 16.10 14.97
C VAL A 297 -13.52 16.74 14.63
N VAL A 298 -12.76 16.08 13.76
CA VAL A 298 -11.54 16.65 13.16
C VAL A 298 -11.92 17.25 11.81
N THR A 299 -11.48 18.47 11.53
CA THR A 299 -11.82 19.17 10.30
C THR A 299 -10.64 19.87 9.65
N GLY A 300 -10.52 19.71 8.34
CA GLY A 300 -9.46 20.29 7.51
C GLY A 300 -10.02 21.13 6.37
N SER A 301 -9.21 22.06 5.87
CA SER A 301 -9.56 22.97 4.76
C SER A 301 -8.62 22.89 3.57
N LYS A 302 -7.58 22.03 3.61
CA LYS A 302 -6.67 21.78 2.49
C LYS A 302 -7.42 21.17 1.32
N ASN A 303 -7.09 21.58 0.09
CA ASN A 303 -7.70 21.09 -1.14
C ASN A 303 -6.79 21.36 -2.34
N ASN A 304 -7.04 20.65 -3.44
CA ASN A 304 -6.20 20.72 -4.62
C ASN A 304 -6.34 22.01 -5.44
N VAL A 305 -7.52 22.62 -5.45
CA VAL A 305 -7.76 23.91 -6.13
C VAL A 305 -6.88 25.02 -5.56
N ASP A 306 -6.62 24.99 -4.24
CA ASP A 306 -5.73 25.93 -3.56
C ASP A 306 -4.22 25.56 -3.73
N GLY A 307 -3.88 24.63 -4.62
CA GLY A 307 -2.49 24.26 -4.95
C GLY A 307 -1.86 23.21 -4.04
N VAL A 308 -2.65 22.48 -3.25
CA VAL A 308 -2.15 21.37 -2.42
C VAL A 308 -2.30 20.04 -3.17
N GLN A 309 -1.26 19.24 -3.20
CA GLN A 309 -1.34 17.91 -3.81
C GLN A 309 -2.42 17.04 -3.14
N THR A 310 -3.18 16.28 -3.95
CA THR A 310 -4.35 15.51 -3.46
C THR A 310 -4.01 14.63 -2.25
N MET A 311 -2.85 14.00 -2.25
CA MET A 311 -2.37 13.17 -1.12
C MET A 311 -2.20 13.95 0.19
N ASP A 312 -1.85 15.23 0.13
CA ASP A 312 -1.64 16.08 1.31
C ASP A 312 -2.90 16.85 1.74
N THR A 313 -4.05 16.61 1.08
CA THR A 313 -5.34 17.24 1.42
C THR A 313 -6.08 16.54 2.56
N ALA A 314 -5.65 15.33 2.95
CA ALA A 314 -6.31 14.53 3.97
C ALA A 314 -6.47 15.31 5.29
N THR A 315 -7.69 15.33 5.82
CA THR A 315 -7.98 15.90 7.14
C THR A 315 -7.40 15.02 8.26
N PHE A 316 -7.46 13.71 8.06
CA PHE A 316 -6.89 12.72 8.97
C PHE A 316 -6.33 11.57 8.14
N ALA A 317 -5.06 11.23 8.35
CA ALA A 317 -4.41 10.07 7.77
C ALA A 317 -3.79 9.22 8.89
N ALA A 318 -3.88 7.91 8.76
CA ALA A 318 -3.22 6.97 9.67
C ALA A 318 -2.32 6.04 8.87
N GLU A 319 -1.02 6.26 8.99
CA GLU A 319 0.05 5.50 8.34
C GLU A 319 0.72 4.53 9.33
N GLY A 320 0.64 4.81 10.64
CA GLY A 320 1.13 3.94 11.70
C GLY A 320 0.42 2.59 11.77
N GLN A 321 1.19 1.50 11.77
CA GLN A 321 0.65 0.15 11.86
C GLN A 321 -0.11 -0.07 13.18
N GLY A 322 -1.25 -0.75 13.11
CA GLY A 322 -2.06 -1.09 14.29
C GLY A 322 -2.85 0.08 14.86
N PHE A 323 -3.02 1.16 14.10
CA PHE A 323 -3.91 2.26 14.45
C PHE A 323 -5.36 1.78 14.60
N ILE A 324 -6.02 2.20 15.68
CA ILE A 324 -7.46 2.03 15.86
C ILE A 324 -8.06 3.40 16.16
N GLY A 325 -9.05 3.80 15.36
CA GLY A 325 -9.92 4.95 15.63
C GLY A 325 -11.30 4.51 16.08
N LYS A 326 -11.86 5.12 17.14
CA LYS A 326 -13.25 4.86 17.57
C LYS A 326 -13.96 6.13 18.02
N SER A 327 -15.26 6.24 17.73
CA SER A 327 -16.12 7.31 18.27
C SER A 327 -15.63 8.73 17.95
N MET A 328 -15.04 8.93 16.76
CA MET A 328 -14.61 10.23 16.24
C MET A 328 -15.10 10.41 14.81
N GLY A 329 -15.42 11.65 14.44
CA GLY A 329 -15.82 12.03 13.09
C GLY A 329 -14.74 12.85 12.40
N GLN A 330 -14.75 12.84 11.08
CA GLN A 330 -13.86 13.63 10.24
C GLN A 330 -14.70 14.37 9.20
N THR A 331 -14.42 15.64 8.95
CA THR A 331 -15.12 16.45 7.94
C THR A 331 -14.14 17.32 7.17
N ALA A 332 -14.35 17.50 5.87
CA ALA A 332 -13.58 18.43 5.05
C ALA A 332 -14.48 19.60 4.61
N GLN A 333 -14.11 20.83 4.96
CA GLN A 333 -14.99 22.01 4.81
C GLN A 333 -15.25 22.44 3.36
N LYS A 334 -14.39 22.02 2.42
CA LYS A 334 -14.45 22.43 1.00
C LYS A 334 -14.72 21.28 0.02
N PHE A 335 -15.04 20.07 0.50
CA PHE A 335 -15.34 18.94 -0.39
C PHE A 335 -16.82 18.91 -0.75
N THR A 336 -17.16 19.46 -1.93
CA THR A 336 -18.42 19.16 -2.62
C THR A 336 -18.13 18.05 -3.60
N VAL A 337 -18.47 16.80 -3.25
CA VAL A 337 -18.33 15.66 -4.19
C VAL A 337 -19.50 15.74 -5.17
N THR A 338 -19.29 16.36 -6.33
CA THR A 338 -20.32 16.52 -7.38
C THR A 338 -20.51 15.27 -8.23
N SER A 339 -19.63 14.27 -8.14
CA SER A 339 -19.87 12.93 -8.69
C SER A 339 -19.13 11.86 -7.89
N LEU A 340 -19.88 10.99 -7.23
CA LEU A 340 -19.37 9.72 -6.72
C LEU A 340 -19.47 8.73 -7.87
N ILE A 341 -18.34 8.37 -8.49
CA ILE A 341 -18.28 7.10 -9.22
C ILE A 341 -18.43 6.01 -8.16
N GLN A 342 -19.57 5.33 -8.19
CA GLN A 342 -19.99 4.34 -7.21
C GLN A 342 -19.19 3.05 -7.41
N GLY A 343 -17.90 3.09 -7.06
CA GLY A 343 -16.99 1.94 -7.07
C GLY A 343 -16.96 1.27 -5.71
N HIS A 344 -17.52 0.05 -5.65
CA HIS A 344 -17.30 -1.04 -4.69
C HIS A 344 -17.10 -0.72 -3.19
N ARG A 345 -18.07 -1.19 -2.40
CA ARG A 345 -18.08 -1.15 -0.93
C ARG A 345 -16.91 -1.97 -0.37
N TRP A 346 -16.18 -1.35 0.56
CA TRP A 346 -15.10 -1.91 1.39
C TRP A 346 -13.79 -2.23 0.67
N ILE A 347 -12.77 -1.40 0.90
CA ILE A 347 -11.36 -1.77 0.67
C ILE A 347 -10.86 -2.45 1.95
N LYS A 348 -10.57 -3.75 1.87
CA LYS A 348 -9.83 -4.46 2.94
C LYS A 348 -8.39 -3.93 2.97
N TYR A 349 -7.80 -3.87 4.17
CA TYR A 349 -6.40 -3.49 4.50
C TYR A 349 -6.02 -2.00 4.58
N SER A 350 -6.90 -1.04 4.29
CA SER A 350 -6.53 0.37 4.50
C SER A 350 -6.52 0.82 5.96
N GLY A 351 -6.94 0.00 6.93
CA GLY A 351 -7.02 0.39 8.35
C GLY A 351 -7.95 1.58 8.64
N ILE A 352 -8.61 2.14 7.61
CA ILE A 352 -9.47 3.31 7.68
C ILE A 352 -10.91 2.85 7.45
N PRO A 353 -11.79 2.86 8.47
CA PRO A 353 -13.21 2.68 8.22
C PRO A 353 -13.76 3.87 7.43
N TYR A 354 -13.97 3.70 6.13
CA TYR A 354 -14.85 4.59 5.37
C TYR A 354 -16.29 4.30 5.79
N LEU A 355 -16.80 5.06 6.76
CA LEU A 355 -18.23 5.10 7.04
C LEU A 355 -18.89 5.99 5.99
N GLY A 356 -19.36 5.37 4.91
CA GLY A 356 -20.32 5.97 4.00
C GLY A 356 -21.57 6.37 4.79
N GLY A 357 -21.72 7.67 5.03
CA GLY A 357 -22.73 8.22 5.91
C GLY A 357 -23.12 9.66 5.59
N PHE A 358 -23.11 10.06 4.31
CA PHE A 358 -23.98 11.14 3.86
C PHE A 358 -25.35 10.53 3.56
N LYS A 359 -26.21 10.50 4.57
CA LYS A 359 -27.66 10.50 4.35
C LYS A 359 -28.13 11.92 4.65
N TYR A 360 -28.68 12.59 3.65
CA TYR A 360 -29.62 13.67 3.87
C TYR A 360 -30.82 13.14 4.67
#